data_AF-A0A7W7CFU7-F1
#
_entry.id   AF-A0A7W7CFU7-F1
#
_cell.length_a   1.000
_cell.length_b   1.000
_cell.length_c   1.000
_cell.angle_alpha   90.00
_cell.angle_beta   90.00
_cell.angle_gamma   90.00
#
_symmetry.space_group_name_H-M   'P 1'
#
loop_
_entity.id
_entity.type
_entity.pdbx_description
1 polymer ?
#
loop_
_entity_poly.entity_id
_entity_poly.type
_entity_poly.pdbx_seq_one_letter_code
_entity_poly.pdbx_strand_id
1 'polypeptide(L)'
;MSAALPWLGKFLLAAAFVVLYYRYCKQWLFAGAQRLAQRVNFVSRYDRSEVGGVLELMAAAVSHLAVVVILLGVTGISLAEAGLGSVSPTLIVLGALLGIGEMALASFLCRLLIEASLRWNRRRALSGSRPSGATDSPRSGPATVKSWLAVGRGGWLRHHFATLQVLPLPAAVCVVSLQVGCEEVVFRGILLNTFRPAGPVVAILASTVLFVGMQVFFMSSWRAAMFPVVGALVMGVVHGLLAWQVPELLPLVVAHLVFFLFAVI
;
A
#
# COMPACT_ATOMS: atom_id res chain seq x y z
N MET A 1 -24.15 -17.55 23.52
CA MET A 1 -22.90 -16.76 23.48
C MET A 1 -21.86 -17.57 22.71
N SER A 2 -21.71 -17.34 21.41
CA SER A 2 -20.65 -17.98 20.63
C SER A 2 -19.30 -17.53 21.17
N ALA A 3 -18.42 -18.46 21.54
CA ALA A 3 -17.07 -18.14 21.98
C ALA A 3 -16.40 -17.29 20.91
N ALA A 4 -16.17 -16.00 21.20
CA ALA A 4 -15.50 -15.12 20.28
C ALA A 4 -14.10 -15.67 20.01
N LEU A 5 -13.73 -15.83 18.74
CA LEU A 5 -12.38 -16.25 18.37
C LEU A 5 -11.34 -15.38 19.10
N PRO A 6 -10.30 -15.99 19.70
CA PRO A 6 -9.21 -15.24 20.32
C PRO A 6 -8.58 -14.30 19.28
N TRP A 7 -7.97 -13.20 19.73
CA TRP A 7 -7.40 -12.18 18.83
C TRP A 7 -6.41 -12.77 17.83
N LEU A 8 -5.64 -13.80 18.23
CA LEU A 8 -4.72 -14.50 17.35
C LEU A 8 -5.45 -15.23 16.22
N GLY A 9 -6.57 -15.88 16.51
CA GLY A 9 -7.42 -16.51 15.49
C GLY A 9 -7.98 -15.49 14.50
N LYS A 10 -8.42 -14.33 14.98
CA LYS A 10 -8.85 -13.21 14.11
C LYS A 10 -7.70 -12.69 13.25
N PHE A 11 -6.49 -12.59 13.81
CA PHE A 11 -5.30 -12.15 13.09
C PHE A 11 -4.93 -13.13 11.97
N LEU A 12 -4.90 -14.44 12.26
CA LEU A 12 -4.62 -15.47 11.25
C LEU A 12 -5.67 -15.47 10.14
N LEU A 13 -6.95 -15.29 10.48
CA LEU A 13 -8.01 -15.18 9.49
C LEU A 13 -7.85 -13.93 8.62
N ALA A 14 -7.56 -12.77 9.22
CA ALA A 14 -7.29 -11.53 8.49
C ALA A 14 -6.04 -11.64 7.60
N ALA A 15 -4.97 -12.28 8.09
CA ALA A 15 -3.76 -12.54 7.32
C ALA A 15 -4.05 -13.46 6.13
N ALA A 16 -4.77 -14.56 6.34
CA ALA A 16 -5.20 -15.46 5.29
C ALA A 16 -6.06 -14.73 4.25
N PHE A 17 -7.01 -13.89 4.70
CA PHE A 17 -7.81 -13.05 3.81
C PHE A 17 -6.95 -12.09 2.98
N VAL A 18 -6.03 -11.35 3.62
CA VAL A 18 -5.11 -10.42 2.95
C VAL A 18 -4.27 -11.17 1.91
N VAL A 19 -3.69 -12.32 2.27
CA VAL A 19 -2.94 -13.14 1.31
C VAL A 19 -3.85 -13.59 0.18
N LEU A 20 -5.02 -14.15 0.46
CA LEU A 20 -5.92 -14.68 -0.57
C LEU A 20 -6.34 -13.60 -1.56
N TYR A 21 -6.81 -12.47 -1.03
CA TYR A 21 -7.30 -11.37 -1.84
C TYR A 21 -6.18 -10.66 -2.61
N TYR A 22 -5.12 -10.20 -1.92
CA TYR A 22 -4.07 -9.43 -2.57
C TYR A 22 -3.14 -10.30 -3.41
N ARG A 23 -2.88 -11.57 -3.06
CA ARG A 23 -2.03 -12.41 -3.91
C ARG A 23 -2.79 -12.98 -5.09
N TYR A 24 -3.94 -13.61 -4.86
CA TYR A 24 -4.61 -14.39 -5.89
C TYR A 24 -5.73 -13.60 -6.56
N CYS A 25 -6.71 -13.07 -5.82
CA CYS A 25 -7.85 -12.38 -6.45
C CYS A 25 -7.40 -11.18 -7.30
N LYS A 26 -6.50 -10.34 -6.79
CA LYS A 26 -5.96 -9.21 -7.56
C LYS A 26 -5.19 -9.64 -8.81
N GLN A 27 -4.45 -10.75 -8.77
CA GLN A 27 -3.74 -11.25 -9.93
C GLN A 27 -4.71 -11.63 -11.06
N TRP A 28 -5.84 -12.24 -10.70
CA TRP A 28 -6.90 -12.58 -11.66
C TRP A 28 -7.58 -11.33 -12.21
N LEU A 29 -7.87 -10.34 -11.35
CA LEU A 29 -8.43 -9.05 -11.76
C LEU A 29 -7.50 -8.32 -12.74
N PHE A 30 -6.20 -8.29 -12.46
CA PHE A 30 -5.23 -7.63 -13.34
C PHE A 30 -5.08 -8.37 -14.67
N ALA A 31 -5.06 -9.69 -14.67
CA ALA A 31 -5.08 -10.46 -15.92
C ALA A 31 -6.36 -10.18 -16.75
N GLY A 32 -7.51 -10.05 -16.09
CA GLY A 32 -8.77 -9.65 -16.72
C GLY A 32 -8.71 -8.24 -17.31
N ALA A 33 -8.21 -7.27 -16.53
CA ALA A 33 -8.04 -5.88 -16.96
C ALA A 33 -7.10 -5.77 -18.17
N GLN A 34 -6.00 -6.50 -18.20
CA GLN A 34 -5.07 -6.56 -19.34
C GLN A 34 -5.73 -7.15 -20.59
N ARG A 35 -6.51 -8.22 -20.45
CA ARG A 35 -7.28 -8.79 -21.58
C ARG A 35 -8.32 -7.81 -22.11
N LEU A 36 -8.96 -7.05 -21.21
CA LEU A 36 -9.90 -6.00 -21.61
C LEU A 36 -9.18 -4.87 -22.34
N ALA A 37 -8.02 -4.43 -21.86
CA ALA A 37 -7.20 -3.40 -22.50
C ALA A 37 -6.84 -3.76 -23.96
N GLN A 38 -6.62 -5.04 -24.24
CA GLN A 38 -6.34 -5.52 -25.61
C GLN A 38 -7.55 -5.44 -26.55
N ARG A 39 -8.77 -5.38 -26.01
CA ARG A 39 -10.03 -5.33 -26.77
C ARG A 39 -10.59 -3.93 -26.93
N VAL A 40 -10.27 -3.03 -26.01
CA VAL A 40 -10.76 -1.66 -26.08
C VAL A 40 -9.94 -0.89 -27.11
N ASN A 41 -10.60 -0.51 -28.21
CA ASN A 41 -10.04 0.42 -29.20
C ASN A 41 -10.14 1.85 -28.66
N PHE A 42 -9.42 2.15 -27.58
CA PHE A 42 -9.20 3.54 -27.20
C PHE A 42 -8.35 4.21 -28.28
N VAL A 43 -8.69 5.46 -28.59
CA VAL A 43 -8.07 6.34 -29.61
C VAL A 43 -6.55 6.16 -29.61
N SER A 44 -5.94 6.17 -30.81
CA SER A 44 -4.53 5.88 -31.15
C SER A 44 -3.42 6.65 -30.40
N ARG A 45 -3.76 7.36 -29.33
CA ARG A 45 -2.90 8.29 -28.59
C ARG A 45 -2.10 7.62 -27.47
N TYR A 46 -2.57 6.51 -26.90
CA TYR A 46 -1.96 5.89 -25.72
C TYR A 46 -1.55 4.44 -25.99
N ASP A 47 -0.46 4.01 -25.35
CA ASP A 47 0.01 2.64 -25.45
C ASP A 47 -0.92 1.68 -24.71
N ARG A 48 -1.10 0.47 -25.23
CA ARG A 48 -1.96 -0.56 -24.60
C ARG A 48 -1.54 -0.88 -23.16
N SER A 49 -0.26 -0.76 -22.84
CA SER A 49 0.26 -0.94 -21.47
C SER A 49 -0.19 0.15 -20.50
N GLU A 50 -0.38 1.38 -20.99
CA GLU A 50 -0.88 2.51 -20.20
C GLU A 50 -2.37 2.33 -19.93
N VAL A 51 -3.16 2.03 -20.97
CA VAL A 51 -4.59 1.70 -20.85
C VAL A 51 -4.80 0.51 -19.89
N GLY A 52 -3.97 -0.53 -20.01
CA GLY A 52 -3.98 -1.65 -19.09
C GLY A 52 -3.68 -1.24 -17.64
N GLY A 53 -2.73 -0.33 -17.43
CA GLY A 53 -2.42 0.23 -16.11
C GLY A 53 -3.61 0.95 -15.46
N VAL A 54 -4.37 1.73 -16.24
CA VAL A 54 -5.59 2.40 -15.76
C VAL A 54 -6.67 1.39 -15.38
N LEU A 55 -6.94 0.42 -16.26
CA LEU A 55 -7.95 -0.60 -16.02
C LEU A 55 -7.61 -1.47 -14.81
N GLU A 56 -6.33 -1.77 -14.60
CA GLU A 56 -5.83 -2.47 -13.41
C GLU A 56 -6.13 -1.67 -12.13
N LEU A 57 -5.84 -0.37 -12.12
CA LEU A 57 -6.09 0.47 -10.94
C LEU A 57 -7.59 0.64 -10.67
N MET A 58 -8.40 0.85 -11.70
CA MET A 58 -9.86 0.91 -11.58
C MET A 58 -10.42 -0.40 -11.03
N ALA A 59 -9.97 -1.54 -11.56
CA ALA A 59 -10.39 -2.86 -11.07
C ALA A 59 -10.01 -3.05 -9.59
N ALA A 60 -8.81 -2.63 -9.18
CA ALA A 60 -8.38 -2.68 -7.78
C ALA A 60 -9.22 -1.77 -6.87
N ALA A 61 -9.55 -0.56 -7.32
CA ALA A 61 -10.35 0.40 -6.55
C ALA A 61 -11.78 -0.15 -6.31
N VAL A 62 -12.42 -0.65 -7.37
CA VAL A 62 -13.77 -1.24 -7.30
C VAL A 62 -13.78 -2.51 -6.45
N SER A 63 -12.77 -3.38 -6.61
CA SER A 63 -12.70 -4.60 -5.81
C SER A 63 -12.39 -4.31 -4.34
N HIS A 64 -11.60 -3.28 -4.02
CA HIS A 64 -11.41 -2.83 -2.65
C HIS A 64 -12.70 -2.31 -2.02
N LEU A 65 -13.50 -1.54 -2.76
CA LEU A 65 -14.80 -1.09 -2.26
C LEU A 65 -15.71 -2.28 -1.94
N ALA A 66 -15.74 -3.31 -2.81
CA ALA A 66 -16.46 -4.54 -2.53
C ALA A 66 -15.93 -5.26 -1.28
N VAL A 67 -14.61 -5.33 -1.10
CA VAL A 67 -13.98 -5.89 0.11
C VAL A 67 -14.38 -5.11 1.37
N VAL A 68 -14.40 -3.77 1.31
CA VAL A 68 -14.86 -2.93 2.43
C VAL A 68 -16.30 -3.29 2.80
N VAL A 69 -17.21 -3.35 1.84
CA VAL A 69 -18.62 -3.71 2.08
C VAL A 69 -18.75 -5.10 2.71
N ILE A 70 -18.02 -6.10 2.18
CA ILE A 70 -18.02 -7.46 2.72
C ILE A 70 -17.49 -7.46 4.16
N LEU A 71 -16.37 -6.79 4.44
CA LEU A 71 -15.76 -6.77 5.76
C LEU A 71 -16.63 -6.04 6.79
N LEU A 72 -17.29 -4.92 6.42
CA LEU A 72 -18.27 -4.26 7.28
C LEU A 72 -19.43 -5.21 7.61
N GLY A 73 -19.97 -5.92 6.61
CA GLY A 73 -21.03 -6.91 6.82
C GLY A 73 -20.64 -8.08 7.72
N VAL A 74 -19.42 -8.61 7.55
CA VAL A 74 -18.91 -9.75 8.35
C VAL A 74 -18.53 -9.35 9.77
N THR A 75 -17.94 -8.16 9.94
CA THR A 75 -17.49 -7.69 11.26
C THR A 75 -18.61 -7.03 12.07
N GLY A 76 -19.67 -6.56 11.40
CA GLY A 76 -20.74 -5.78 12.04
C GLY A 76 -20.32 -4.36 12.42
N ILE A 77 -19.12 -3.93 12.04
CA ILE A 77 -18.63 -2.56 12.29
C ILE A 77 -19.43 -1.60 11.42
N SER A 78 -20.03 -0.59 12.04
CA SER A 78 -20.74 0.47 11.33
C SER A 78 -19.77 1.46 10.66
N LEU A 79 -20.25 2.22 9.67
CA LEU A 79 -19.44 3.26 9.02
C LEU A 79 -18.94 4.33 10.01
N ALA A 80 -19.76 4.66 11.01
CA ALA A 80 -19.40 5.60 12.07
C ALA A 80 -18.27 5.04 12.95
N GLU A 81 -18.36 3.77 13.37
CA GLU A 81 -17.28 3.12 14.13
C GLU A 81 -16.00 2.98 13.30
N ALA A 82 -16.10 2.78 11.99
CA ALA A 82 -14.98 2.79 11.06
C ALA A 82 -14.34 4.19 10.88
N GLY A 83 -14.90 5.23 11.51
CA GLY A 83 -14.37 6.59 11.50
C GLY A 83 -14.81 7.44 10.31
N LEU A 84 -15.87 7.05 9.60
CA LEU A 84 -16.48 7.83 8.51
C LEU A 84 -17.59 8.77 9.01
N GLY A 85 -17.39 9.36 10.18
CA GLY A 85 -18.32 10.27 10.84
C GLY A 85 -18.19 11.74 10.40
N SER A 86 -18.54 12.66 11.30
CA SER A 86 -18.35 14.09 11.09
C SER A 86 -16.87 14.43 10.92
N VAL A 87 -16.59 15.40 10.06
CA VAL A 87 -15.23 15.80 9.70
C VAL A 87 -14.96 17.20 10.22
N SER A 88 -13.89 17.37 10.99
CA SER A 88 -13.35 18.69 11.30
C SER A 88 -12.49 19.21 10.14
N PRO A 89 -12.80 20.37 9.52
CA PRO A 89 -11.97 20.95 8.46
C PRO A 89 -10.51 21.17 8.87
N THR A 90 -10.28 21.49 10.16
CA THR A 90 -8.92 21.66 10.72
C THR A 90 -8.12 20.36 10.63
N LEU A 91 -8.75 19.20 10.88
CA LEU A 91 -8.08 17.91 10.81
C LEU A 91 -7.72 17.53 9.37
N ILE A 92 -8.46 18.01 8.36
CA ILE A 92 -8.11 17.81 6.95
C ILE A 92 -6.81 18.52 6.59
N VAL A 93 -6.64 19.76 7.02
CA VAL A 93 -5.39 20.52 6.82
C VAL A 93 -4.23 19.83 7.53
N LEU A 94 -4.43 19.38 8.76
CA LEU A 94 -3.42 18.63 9.51
C LEU A 94 -3.10 17.29 8.84
N GLY A 95 -4.09 16.60 8.27
CA GLY A 95 -3.89 15.39 7.46
C GLY A 95 -2.99 15.64 6.26
N ALA A 96 -3.19 16.74 5.55
CA ALA A 96 -2.31 17.11 4.43
C ALA A 96 -0.85 17.34 4.89
N LEU A 97 -0.64 18.10 5.97
CA LEU A 97 0.69 18.32 6.54
C LEU A 97 1.34 17.03 7.04
N LEU A 98 0.54 16.14 7.63
CA LEU A 98 0.97 14.82 8.07
C LEU A 98 1.50 14.00 6.89
N GLY A 99 0.76 13.93 5.78
CA GLY A 99 1.17 13.20 4.58
C GLY A 99 2.52 13.67 4.02
N ILE A 100 2.78 14.99 4.04
CA ILE A 100 4.10 15.55 3.65
C ILE A 100 5.20 15.05 4.60
N GLY A 101 4.94 15.12 5.91
CA GLY A 101 5.89 14.66 6.94
C GLY A 101 6.19 13.16 6.86
N GLU A 102 5.15 12.34 6.66
CA GLU A 102 5.27 10.89 6.48
C GLU A 102 6.08 10.54 5.23
N MET A 103 5.84 11.25 4.13
CA MET A 103 6.59 11.06 2.89
C MET A 103 8.07 11.43 3.05
N ALA A 104 8.36 12.55 3.72
CA ALA A 104 9.72 12.96 4.03
C ALA A 104 10.44 11.93 4.92
N LEU A 105 9.76 11.44 5.96
CA LEU A 105 10.31 10.44 6.88
C LEU A 105 10.52 9.09 6.18
N ALA A 106 9.54 8.59 5.42
CA ALA A 106 9.65 7.34 4.67
C ALA A 106 10.78 7.40 3.64
N SER A 107 10.93 8.53 2.94
CA SER A 107 12.02 8.75 1.98
C SER A 107 13.39 8.75 2.66
N PHE A 108 13.52 9.43 3.80
CA PHE A 108 14.74 9.45 4.59
C PHE A 108 15.12 8.04 5.08
N LEU A 109 14.17 7.31 5.69
CA LEU A 109 14.39 5.95 6.17
C LEU A 109 14.73 4.98 5.03
N CYS A 110 14.03 5.08 3.90
CA CYS A 110 14.31 4.25 2.72
C CYS A 110 15.73 4.50 2.20
N ARG A 111 16.16 5.76 2.12
CA ARG A 111 17.52 6.11 1.72
C ARG A 111 18.57 5.55 2.69
N LEU A 112 18.34 5.69 4.00
CA LEU A 112 19.22 5.10 5.02
C LEU A 112 19.35 3.59 4.86
N LEU A 113 18.24 2.87 4.65
CA LEU A 113 18.23 1.42 4.46
C LEU A 113 18.96 0.99 3.18
N ILE A 114 18.78 1.73 2.08
CA ILE A 114 19.48 1.49 0.82
C ILE A 114 20.99 1.70 1.01
N GLU A 115 21.41 2.81 1.62
CA GLU A 115 22.82 3.10 1.86
C GLU A 115 23.47 2.07 2.81
N ALA A 116 22.76 1.67 3.87
CA ALA A 116 23.20 0.61 4.77
C ALA A 116 23.35 -0.73 4.02
N SER A 117 22.38 -1.11 3.20
CA SER A 117 22.45 -2.34 2.39
C SER A 117 23.62 -2.32 1.41
N LEU A 118 23.89 -1.19 0.76
CA LEU A 118 25.01 -1.05 -0.18
C LEU A 118 26.35 -1.15 0.54
N ARG A 119 26.50 -0.49 1.70
CA ARG A 119 27.72 -0.56 2.53
C ARG A 119 27.95 -1.98 3.05
N TRP A 120 26.90 -2.66 3.51
CA TRP A 120 26.96 -4.04 3.97
C TRP A 120 27.41 -5.00 2.86
N ASN A 121 26.85 -4.86 1.65
CA ASN A 121 27.23 -5.66 0.50
C ASN A 121 28.68 -5.40 0.05
N ARG A 122 29.17 -4.15 0.11
CA ARG A 122 30.57 -3.81 -0.16
C ARG A 122 31.52 -4.45 0.86
N ARG A 123 31.20 -4.40 2.15
CA ARG A 123 31.99 -5.04 3.20
C ARG A 123 32.08 -6.55 2.98
N ARG A 124 30.96 -7.22 2.70
CA ARG A 124 30.95 -8.65 2.38
C ARG A 124 31.79 -9.01 1.16
N ALA A 125 31.81 -8.15 0.14
CA ALA A 125 32.64 -8.36 -1.04
C ALA A 125 34.15 -8.23 -0.73
N LEU A 126 34.53 -7.29 0.14
CA LEU A 126 35.93 -7.09 0.56
C LEU A 126 36.43 -8.16 1.52
N SER A 127 35.56 -8.71 2.38
CA SER A 127 35.92 -9.76 3.35
C SER A 127 36.21 -11.13 2.73
N GLY A 128 36.25 -11.25 1.39
CA GLY A 128 36.68 -12.48 0.71
C GLY A 128 35.77 -13.69 0.93
N SER A 129 34.65 -13.56 1.63
CA SER A 129 33.65 -14.60 1.89
C SER A 129 32.81 -14.87 0.64
N ARG A 130 33.47 -15.14 -0.50
CA ARG A 130 32.82 -15.65 -1.70
C ARG A 130 32.49 -17.12 -1.42
N PRO A 131 31.19 -17.51 -1.33
CA PRO A 131 30.86 -18.93 -1.38
C PRO A 131 31.41 -19.47 -2.71
N SER A 132 32.35 -20.40 -2.63
CA SER A 132 33.16 -20.91 -3.75
C SER A 132 32.36 -21.76 -4.77
N GLY A 133 31.06 -21.50 -4.95
CA GLY A 133 30.19 -22.26 -5.84
C GLY A 133 29.08 -21.46 -6.53
N ALA A 134 29.06 -20.13 -6.44
CA ALA A 134 28.07 -19.33 -7.14
C ALA A 134 28.56 -18.99 -8.56
N THR A 135 28.15 -19.81 -9.53
CA THR A 135 28.28 -19.59 -10.98
C THR A 135 27.90 -18.16 -11.38
N ASP A 136 28.69 -17.58 -12.28
CA ASP A 136 28.63 -16.22 -12.85
C ASP A 136 27.26 -15.82 -13.44
N SER A 137 26.27 -15.59 -12.59
CA SER A 137 25.17 -14.71 -12.96
C SER A 137 25.61 -13.27 -12.68
N PRO A 138 25.67 -12.38 -13.69
CA PRO A 138 26.00 -10.99 -13.44
C PRO A 138 24.97 -10.46 -12.44
N ARG A 139 25.44 -10.10 -11.24
CA ARG A 139 24.68 -9.31 -10.27
C ARG A 139 24.48 -7.91 -10.87
N SER A 140 23.68 -7.79 -11.92
CA SER A 140 23.20 -6.53 -12.50
C SER A 140 22.15 -5.88 -11.60
N GLY A 141 22.43 -5.88 -10.29
CA GLY A 141 21.64 -5.16 -9.32
C GLY A 141 21.97 -3.67 -9.39
N PRO A 142 21.01 -2.80 -9.07
CA PRO A 142 21.23 -1.37 -9.03
C PRO A 142 22.39 -1.02 -8.07
N ALA A 143 23.47 -0.46 -8.62
CA ALA A 143 24.70 -0.14 -7.89
C ALA A 143 24.64 1.22 -7.15
N THR A 144 23.63 2.04 -7.47
CA THR A 144 23.46 3.40 -6.96
C THR A 144 22.06 3.62 -6.41
N VAL A 145 21.88 4.59 -5.52
CA VAL A 145 20.56 5.01 -5.01
C VAL A 145 19.62 5.38 -6.16
N LYS A 146 20.12 6.11 -7.18
CA LYS A 146 19.34 6.47 -8.37
C LYS A 146 18.77 5.24 -9.09
N SER A 147 19.58 4.20 -9.25
CA SER A 147 19.13 2.95 -9.88
C SER A 147 18.14 2.15 -9.00
N TRP A 148 18.23 2.25 -7.67
CA TRP A 148 17.22 1.66 -6.77
C TRP A 148 15.88 2.39 -6.88
N LEU A 149 15.90 3.72 -6.91
CA LEU A 149 14.70 4.54 -7.07
C LEU A 149 14.03 4.29 -8.43
N ALA A 150 14.82 4.11 -9.50
CA ALA A 150 14.27 3.75 -10.81
C ALA A 150 13.54 2.39 -10.78
N VAL A 151 14.07 1.41 -10.06
CA VAL A 151 13.40 0.11 -9.86
C VAL A 151 12.16 0.23 -8.97
N GLY A 152 12.20 1.09 -7.95
CA GLY A 152 11.06 1.39 -7.07
C GLY A 152 9.89 2.09 -7.77
N ARG A 153 10.14 2.79 -8.87
CA ARG A 153 9.08 3.36 -9.73
C ARG A 153 8.34 2.31 -10.57
N GLY A 154 8.84 1.07 -10.61
CA GLY A 154 8.13 -0.08 -11.17
C GLY A 154 7.04 -0.61 -10.24
N GLY A 155 6.34 -1.67 -10.67
CA GLY A 155 5.29 -2.31 -9.89
C GLY A 155 4.05 -1.43 -9.75
N TRP A 156 3.57 -1.25 -8.53
CA TRP A 156 2.30 -0.55 -8.25
C TRP A 156 2.27 0.91 -8.72
N LEU A 157 3.39 1.63 -8.63
CA LEU A 157 3.49 3.04 -8.97
C LEU A 157 3.25 3.27 -10.47
N ARG A 158 3.58 2.26 -11.31
CA ARG A 158 3.31 2.26 -12.75
C ARG A 158 1.83 2.47 -13.06
N HIS A 159 0.93 1.80 -12.34
CA HIS A 159 -0.51 1.90 -12.60
C HIS A 159 -1.04 3.31 -12.29
N HIS A 160 -0.50 3.93 -11.25
CA HIS A 160 -0.87 5.28 -10.84
C HIS A 160 -0.34 6.34 -11.82
N PHE A 161 0.92 6.23 -12.24
CA PHE A 161 1.47 7.09 -13.30
C PHE A 161 0.65 6.99 -14.58
N ALA A 162 0.35 5.77 -15.04
CA ALA A 162 -0.49 5.56 -16.21
C ALA A 162 -1.88 6.21 -16.05
N THR A 163 -2.48 6.09 -14.88
CA THR A 163 -3.78 6.71 -14.57
C THR A 163 -3.73 8.24 -14.67
N LEU A 164 -2.70 8.87 -14.11
CA LEU A 164 -2.51 10.33 -14.18
C LEU A 164 -2.18 10.83 -15.59
N GLN A 165 -1.57 10.00 -16.43
CA GLN A 165 -1.23 10.34 -17.82
C GLN A 165 -2.40 10.16 -18.79
N VAL A 166 -3.24 9.15 -18.57
CA VAL A 166 -4.31 8.75 -19.49
C VAL A 166 -5.64 9.39 -19.15
N LEU A 167 -6.00 9.48 -17.86
CA LEU A 167 -7.29 10.04 -17.45
C LEU A 167 -7.20 11.56 -17.19
N PRO A 168 -8.29 12.31 -17.39
CA PRO A 168 -8.40 13.67 -16.88
C PRO A 168 -8.14 13.70 -15.37
N LEU A 169 -7.47 14.75 -14.89
CA LEU A 169 -7.05 14.87 -13.48
C LEU A 169 -8.18 14.57 -12.47
N PRO A 170 -9.43 15.06 -12.63
CA PRO A 170 -10.50 14.73 -11.69
C PRO A 170 -10.81 13.23 -11.59
N ALA A 171 -10.79 12.53 -12.73
CA ALA A 171 -11.04 11.09 -12.77
C ALA A 171 -9.87 10.31 -12.17
N ALA A 172 -8.63 10.71 -12.46
CA ALA A 172 -7.44 10.12 -11.85
C ALA A 172 -7.45 10.28 -10.32
N VAL A 173 -7.71 11.49 -9.83
CA VAL A 173 -7.84 11.77 -8.39
C VAL A 173 -8.96 10.94 -7.76
N CYS A 174 -10.11 10.80 -8.42
CA CYS A 174 -11.22 9.99 -7.93
C CYS A 174 -10.84 8.51 -7.78
N VAL A 175 -10.21 7.91 -8.79
CA VAL A 175 -9.80 6.49 -8.76
C VAL A 175 -8.75 6.24 -7.67
N VAL A 176 -7.74 7.11 -7.58
CA VAL A 176 -6.70 7.00 -6.54
C VAL A 176 -7.28 7.21 -5.14
N SER A 177 -8.15 8.22 -4.96
CA SER A 177 -8.82 8.49 -3.69
C SER A 177 -9.70 7.33 -3.24
N LEU A 178 -10.42 6.70 -4.17
CA LEU A 178 -11.23 5.53 -3.87
C LEU A 178 -10.35 4.35 -3.40
N GLN A 179 -9.27 4.05 -4.12
CA GLN A 179 -8.39 2.94 -3.75
C GLN A 179 -7.69 3.17 -2.41
N VAL A 180 -7.07 4.34 -2.21
CA VAL A 180 -6.39 4.73 -0.96
C VAL A 180 -7.37 4.81 0.20
N GLY A 181 -8.54 5.43 -0.02
CA GLY A 181 -9.59 5.54 0.99
C GLY A 181 -10.06 4.17 1.47
N CYS A 182 -10.26 3.22 0.56
CA CYS A 182 -10.62 1.87 0.93
C CYS A 182 -9.51 1.16 1.75
N GLU A 183 -8.23 1.42 1.47
CA GLU A 183 -7.14 0.85 2.28
C GLU A 183 -7.20 1.39 3.72
N GLU A 184 -7.37 2.69 3.92
CA GLU A 184 -7.54 3.24 5.26
C GLU A 184 -8.77 2.67 5.96
N VAL A 185 -9.90 2.51 5.26
CA VAL A 185 -11.11 1.89 5.85
C VAL A 185 -10.83 0.45 6.26
N VAL A 186 -10.17 -0.36 5.43
CA VAL A 186 -9.85 -1.76 5.76
C VAL A 186 -8.93 -1.82 6.97
N PHE A 187 -7.80 -1.12 6.95
CA PHE A 187 -6.75 -1.33 7.95
C PHE A 187 -6.98 -0.54 9.25
N ARG A 188 -7.45 0.70 9.17
CA ARG A 188 -7.63 1.60 10.32
C ARG A 188 -9.08 1.64 10.76
N GLY A 189 -10.03 1.61 9.83
CA GLY A 189 -11.46 1.57 10.14
C GLY A 189 -11.94 0.19 10.61
N ILE A 190 -11.49 -0.91 10.01
CA ILE A 190 -12.07 -2.24 10.28
C ILE A 190 -11.12 -3.12 11.09
N LEU A 191 -9.90 -3.36 10.60
CA LEU A 191 -8.98 -4.30 11.24
C LEU A 191 -8.49 -3.80 12.60
N LEU A 192 -8.10 -2.53 12.71
CA LEU A 192 -7.73 -1.94 14.00
C LEU A 192 -8.89 -2.06 15.02
N ASN A 193 -10.12 -1.74 14.63
CA ASN A 193 -11.32 -1.92 15.47
C ASN A 193 -11.57 -3.38 15.85
N THR A 194 -11.36 -4.32 14.93
CA THR A 194 -11.48 -5.76 15.18
C THR A 194 -10.52 -6.25 16.27
N PHE A 195 -9.34 -5.66 16.36
CA PHE A 195 -8.31 -5.99 17.33
C PHE A 195 -8.33 -5.12 18.60
N ARG A 196 -9.14 -4.06 18.67
CA ARG A 196 -9.27 -3.18 19.85
C ARG A 196 -9.41 -3.94 21.18
N PRO A 197 -10.21 -5.02 21.29
CA PRO A 197 -10.35 -5.76 22.55
C PRO A 197 -9.05 -6.38 23.09
N ALA A 198 -8.03 -6.58 22.24
CA ALA A 198 -6.73 -7.10 22.64
C ALA A 198 -5.77 -6.02 23.16
N GLY A 199 -6.20 -4.75 23.18
CA GLY A 199 -5.42 -3.61 23.64
C GLY A 199 -4.73 -2.83 22.51
N PRO A 200 -4.26 -1.61 22.80
CA PRO A 200 -3.74 -0.66 21.81
C PRO A 200 -2.55 -1.22 21.03
N VAL A 201 -1.58 -1.81 21.73
CA VAL A 201 -0.34 -2.32 21.13
C VAL A 201 -0.65 -3.41 20.11
N VAL A 202 -1.49 -4.38 20.49
CA VAL A 202 -1.86 -5.49 19.60
C VAL A 202 -2.64 -4.97 18.40
N ALA A 203 -3.61 -4.07 18.60
CA ALA A 203 -4.43 -3.56 17.52
C ALA A 203 -3.62 -2.77 16.48
N ILE A 204 -2.73 -1.90 16.93
CA ILE A 204 -1.88 -1.07 16.06
C ILE A 204 -0.85 -1.95 15.34
N LEU A 205 -0.18 -2.87 16.04
CA LEU A 205 0.83 -3.73 15.42
C LEU A 205 0.19 -4.71 14.43
N ALA A 206 -0.94 -5.33 14.77
CA ALA A 206 -1.62 -6.28 13.90
C ALA A 206 -2.10 -5.61 12.61
N SER A 207 -2.76 -4.45 12.69
CA SER A 207 -3.21 -3.72 11.49
C SER A 207 -2.03 -3.24 10.65
N THR A 208 -0.96 -2.75 11.29
CA THR A 208 0.28 -2.32 10.62
C THR A 208 0.96 -3.46 9.88
N VAL A 209 1.12 -4.62 10.52
CA VAL A 209 1.77 -5.79 9.90
C VAL A 209 0.97 -6.27 8.69
N LEU A 210 -0.36 -6.30 8.78
CA LEU A 210 -1.22 -6.67 7.66
C LEU A 210 -1.14 -5.64 6.52
N PHE A 211 -1.11 -4.35 6.84
CA PHE A 211 -0.95 -3.27 5.87
C PHE A 211 0.42 -3.31 5.17
N VAL A 212 1.51 -3.50 5.91
CA VAL A 212 2.85 -3.67 5.34
C VAL A 212 2.92 -4.93 4.48
N GLY A 213 2.33 -6.03 4.95
CA GLY A 213 2.29 -7.30 4.23
C GLY A 213 1.66 -7.16 2.86
N MET A 214 0.55 -6.41 2.73
CA MET A 214 -0.09 -6.21 1.43
C MET A 214 0.77 -5.45 0.42
N GLN A 215 1.66 -4.56 0.88
CA GLN A 215 2.53 -3.78 0.00
C GLN A 215 3.64 -4.61 -0.66
N VAL A 216 3.92 -5.80 -0.14
CA VAL A 216 4.93 -6.70 -0.74
C VAL A 216 4.37 -7.37 -2.00
N PHE A 217 3.05 -7.53 -2.09
CA PHE A 217 2.43 -8.17 -3.25
C PHE A 217 2.57 -7.30 -4.51
N PHE A 218 2.71 -7.95 -5.67
CA PHE A 218 2.95 -7.32 -6.98
C PHE A 218 4.25 -6.52 -7.12
N MET A 219 5.19 -6.66 -6.19
CA MET A 219 6.55 -6.15 -6.38
C MET A 219 7.40 -7.18 -7.14
N SER A 220 8.11 -6.72 -8.16
CA SER A 220 8.99 -7.58 -8.98
C SER A 220 10.25 -8.03 -8.23
N SER A 221 10.63 -7.32 -7.17
CA SER A 221 11.79 -7.64 -6.34
C SER A 221 11.69 -6.96 -4.97
N TRP A 222 12.48 -7.44 -4.01
CA TRP A 222 12.66 -6.77 -2.71
C TRP A 222 13.14 -5.32 -2.86
N ARG A 223 13.93 -5.02 -3.89
CA ARG A 223 14.41 -3.65 -4.13
C ARG A 223 13.27 -2.72 -4.52
N ALA A 224 12.33 -3.21 -5.36
CA ALA A 224 11.13 -2.47 -5.71
C ALA A 224 10.17 -2.32 -4.50
N ALA A 225 10.11 -3.32 -3.63
CA ALA A 225 9.26 -3.32 -2.44
C ALA A 225 9.77 -2.42 -1.30
N MET A 226 11.05 -2.02 -1.29
CA MET A 226 11.66 -1.31 -0.17
C MET A 226 10.90 -0.02 0.18
N PHE A 227 10.65 0.84 -0.80
CA PHE A 227 9.98 2.11 -0.56
C PHE A 227 8.51 1.92 -0.11
N PRO A 228 7.69 1.09 -0.79
CA PRO A 228 6.32 0.80 -0.32
C PRO A 228 6.26 0.21 1.08
N VAL A 229 7.15 -0.73 1.41
CA VAL A 229 7.20 -1.36 2.74
C VAL A 229 7.57 -0.35 3.83
N VAL A 230 8.58 0.49 3.58
CA VAL A 230 9.00 1.53 4.53
C VAL A 230 7.91 2.60 4.68
N GLY A 231 7.32 3.05 3.58
CA GLY A 231 6.21 3.99 3.59
C GLY A 231 5.01 3.46 4.37
N ALA A 232 4.61 2.21 4.11
CA ALA A 232 3.51 1.59 4.82
C ALA A 232 3.82 1.27 6.29
N LEU A 233 5.09 1.06 6.65
CA LEU A 233 5.47 0.94 8.05
C LEU A 233 5.30 2.27 8.78
N VAL A 234 5.78 3.38 8.19
CA VAL A 234 5.62 4.73 8.74
C VAL A 234 4.15 5.08 8.88
N MET A 235 3.38 5.04 7.79
CA MET A 235 1.94 5.32 7.80
C MET A 235 1.18 4.33 8.68
N GLY A 236 1.58 3.05 8.72
CA GLY A 236 0.98 2.01 9.55
C GLY A 236 0.98 2.39 11.03
N VAL A 237 2.16 2.72 11.53
CA VAL A 237 2.35 3.12 12.93
C VAL A 237 1.68 4.45 13.22
N VAL A 238 1.91 5.47 12.40
CA VAL A 238 1.40 6.83 12.63
C VAL A 238 -0.13 6.87 12.54
N HIS A 239 -0.72 6.35 11.46
CA HIS A 239 -2.17 6.30 11.32
C HIS A 239 -2.81 5.38 12.36
N GLY A 240 -2.16 4.27 12.73
CA GLY A 240 -2.67 3.38 13.77
C GLY A 240 -2.76 4.07 15.12
N LEU A 241 -1.74 4.83 15.50
CA LEU A 241 -1.74 5.65 16.73
C LEU A 241 -2.81 6.74 16.68
N LEU A 242 -2.90 7.47 15.57
CA LEU A 242 -3.87 8.56 15.41
C LEU A 242 -5.31 8.03 15.40
N ALA A 243 -5.61 6.98 14.64
CA ALA A 243 -6.93 6.35 14.60
C ALA A 243 -7.34 5.73 15.95
N TRP A 244 -6.37 5.35 16.78
CA TRP A 244 -6.65 4.90 18.15
C TRP A 244 -7.14 6.06 19.03
N GLN A 245 -6.48 7.22 18.95
CA GLN A 245 -6.76 8.38 19.79
C GLN A 245 -7.93 9.23 19.29
N VAL A 246 -8.00 9.44 17.98
CA VAL A 246 -9.00 10.24 17.29
C VAL A 246 -9.55 9.37 16.15
N PRO A 247 -10.70 8.68 16.34
CA PRO A 247 -11.24 7.73 15.37
C PRO A 247 -11.92 8.45 14.18
N GLU A 248 -11.26 9.45 13.60
CA GLU A 248 -11.67 10.12 12.36
C GLU A 248 -10.76 9.68 11.22
N LEU A 249 -11.34 9.02 10.21
CA LEU A 249 -10.56 8.38 9.17
C LEU A 249 -10.21 9.34 8.03
N LEU A 250 -11.07 10.32 7.74
CA LEU A 250 -10.88 11.21 6.58
C LEU A 250 -9.55 12.00 6.60
N PRO A 251 -9.09 12.54 7.74
CA PRO A 251 -7.74 13.13 7.84
C PRO A 251 -6.62 12.17 7.43
N LEU A 252 -6.74 10.89 7.78
CA LEU A 252 -5.75 9.86 7.45
C LEU A 252 -5.82 9.46 5.97
N VAL A 253 -7.02 9.45 5.37
CA VAL A 253 -7.19 9.29 3.92
C VAL A 253 -6.50 10.44 3.18
N VAL A 254 -6.67 11.67 3.65
CA VAL A 254 -6.01 12.85 3.08
C VAL A 254 -4.49 12.78 3.26
N ALA A 255 -4.01 12.37 4.43
CA ALA A 255 -2.58 12.15 4.66
C ALA A 255 -1.99 11.12 3.69
N HIS A 256 -2.65 9.98 3.53
CA HIS A 256 -2.23 8.92 2.60
C HIS A 256 -2.26 9.42 1.14
N LEU A 257 -3.27 10.20 0.74
CA LEU A 257 -3.32 10.78 -0.60
C LEU A 257 -2.19 11.78 -0.85
N VAL A 258 -1.91 12.65 0.11
CA VAL A 258 -0.81 13.61 -0.01
C VAL A 258 0.55 12.90 -0.02
N PHE A 259 0.74 11.90 0.85
CA PHE A 259 1.91 11.02 0.81
C PHE A 259 2.10 10.45 -0.60
N PHE A 260 1.03 9.94 -1.19
CA PHE A 260 1.05 9.34 -2.51
C PHE A 260 1.39 10.36 -3.61
N LEU A 261 0.76 11.54 -3.60
CA LEU A 261 1.04 12.60 -4.56
C LEU A 261 2.52 13.00 -4.56
N PHE A 262 3.12 13.18 -3.38
CA PHE A 262 4.54 13.51 -3.27
C PHE A 262 5.46 12.33 -3.62
N ALA A 263 5.01 11.08 -3.50
CA ALA A 263 5.77 9.91 -3.96
C ALA A 263 5.81 9.79 -5.49
N VAL A 264 4.82 10.37 -6.18
CA VAL A 264 4.67 10.33 -7.63
C VAL A 264 5.36 11.52 -8.32
N ILE A 265 5.35 12.71 -7.71
CA ILE A 265 6.02 13.93 -8.21
C ILE A 265 7.54 13.79 -8.13
#